data_AF-A0A836V7K3-F1
#
_entry.id   AF-A0A836V7K3-F1
#
_cell.length_a   1.000
_cell.length_b   1.000
_cell.length_c   1.000
_cell.angle_alpha   90.00
_cell.angle_beta   90.00
_cell.angle_gamma   90.00
#
_symmetry.space_group_name_H-M   'P 1'
#
loop_
_entity.id
_entity.type
_entity.pdbx_description
1 polymer ?
#
loop_
_entity_poly.entity_id
_entity_poly.type
_entity_poly.pdbx_seq_one_letter_code
_entity_poly.pdbx_strand_id
1 'polypeptide(L)'
;MNILSYRGPSTPGGVSATLSRVIEQTHGGQQWWFLHGLQLRKKASKLNSTEDVCQIPFKIVEGHYRYCNEFLWPVLHELSEYASLNESDRKMYEQLNVSFAWNVLHTEQTGPHARAFVNDYQLALCPKYLTQYSHRAVDVFWHIPWPKYVDSRFVPYLAEIAVGLLSAEKIGFHIEQYSSNFLNFVDKNLHEYTVDFPSNRITRPDGGSVSVVSHPLGIDSDYWLSKSRDESFSCRDLNIEGLSNENFILSVDRADYTKGVIHRLQGIEHFFSANADKIGKVTFVQVCQRTRAGLPAFEEYWQQCRALSDSINSRWGSKDWQPIVWIDTPVSANVLAWLYKRASAMLVTPLYDGLNLTAKEFALCSRDGILILSERAGAWNELSEGVLTLANLRPETISEQICSALALSKQARKERIDILRESVLSNTLSNWWQRFGGGIKTPEKVVPLSGRIHHTTRRDVWMAK
;
A
#
# COMPACT_ATOMS: atom_id res chain seq x y z
N MET A 1 -11.21 21.55 6.13
CA MET A 1 -9.91 20.88 5.95
C MET A 1 -9.74 20.56 4.48
N ASN A 2 -8.54 20.77 3.93
CA ASN A 2 -8.18 20.47 2.55
C ASN A 2 -7.44 19.14 2.51
N ILE A 3 -7.98 18.12 1.83
CA ILE A 3 -7.31 16.84 1.61
C ILE A 3 -6.64 16.91 0.25
N LEU A 4 -5.33 16.72 0.18
CA LEU A 4 -4.56 16.79 -1.06
C LEU A 4 -4.02 15.40 -1.36
N SER A 5 -4.30 14.88 -2.55
CA SER A 5 -3.76 13.59 -2.99
C SER A 5 -3.48 13.56 -4.50
N TYR A 6 -2.61 12.65 -4.91
CA TYR A 6 -2.28 12.44 -6.32
C TYR A 6 -3.00 11.20 -6.85
N ARG A 7 -3.75 11.33 -7.96
CA ARG A 7 -4.32 10.18 -8.69
C ARG A 7 -3.58 9.87 -9.98
N GLY A 8 -2.79 10.83 -10.48
CA GLY A 8 -1.97 10.70 -11.67
C GLY A 8 -2.77 10.53 -12.97
N PRO A 9 -2.06 10.25 -14.08
CA PRO A 9 -2.68 10.00 -15.39
C PRO A 9 -3.22 8.57 -15.54
N SER A 10 -2.77 7.63 -14.70
CA SER A 10 -3.14 6.21 -14.76
C SER A 10 -4.27 5.85 -13.79
N THR A 11 -4.71 4.58 -13.81
CA THR A 11 -5.71 4.05 -12.87
C THR A 11 -5.31 4.33 -11.41
N PRO A 12 -6.22 4.88 -10.58
CA PRO A 12 -5.93 5.20 -9.18
C PRO A 12 -5.50 3.96 -8.38
N GLY A 13 -4.47 4.11 -7.55
CA GLY A 13 -4.07 3.08 -6.59
C GLY A 13 -5.04 2.95 -5.40
N GLY A 14 -4.88 1.90 -4.60
CA GLY A 14 -5.76 1.58 -3.47
C GLY A 14 -5.93 2.72 -2.45
N VAL A 15 -4.87 3.49 -2.16
CA VAL A 15 -4.92 4.65 -1.26
C VAL A 15 -5.89 5.71 -1.76
N SER A 16 -5.83 6.08 -3.04
CA SER A 16 -6.73 7.09 -3.60
C SER A 16 -8.19 6.65 -3.57
N ALA A 17 -8.46 5.37 -3.84
CA ALA A 17 -9.81 4.81 -3.73
C ALA A 17 -10.32 4.88 -2.29
N THR A 18 -9.48 4.48 -1.33
CA THR A 18 -9.80 4.55 0.11
C THR A 18 -10.02 5.98 0.61
N LEU A 19 -9.17 6.94 0.21
CA LEU A 19 -9.36 8.36 0.55
C LEU A 19 -10.66 8.94 -0.03
N SER A 20 -11.07 8.50 -1.22
CA SER A 20 -12.37 8.90 -1.81
C SER A 20 -13.53 8.50 -0.89
N ARG A 21 -13.46 7.30 -0.28
CA ARG A 21 -14.46 6.80 0.68
C ARG A 21 -14.47 7.62 1.97
N VAL A 22 -13.31 8.05 2.47
CA VAL A 22 -13.25 8.97 3.63
C VAL A 22 -14.04 10.25 3.35
N ILE A 23 -13.89 10.82 2.17
CA ILE A 23 -14.60 12.06 1.79
C ILE A 23 -16.10 11.82 1.65
N GLU A 24 -16.51 10.68 1.10
CA GLU A 24 -17.92 10.29 0.97
C GLU A 24 -18.59 10.05 2.33
N GLN A 25 -17.85 9.49 3.30
CA GLN A 25 -18.33 9.22 4.65
C GLN A 25 -18.32 10.47 5.56
N THR A 26 -17.54 11.50 5.21
CA THR A 26 -17.42 12.71 6.03
C THR A 26 -18.30 13.84 5.51
N HIS A 27 -19.36 14.17 6.25
CA HIS A 27 -20.28 15.28 5.93
C HIS A 27 -19.71 16.69 6.24
N GLY A 28 -18.42 16.79 6.58
CA GLY A 28 -17.82 17.92 7.30
C GLY A 28 -17.11 18.95 6.42
N GLY A 29 -17.73 19.45 5.35
CA GLY A 29 -17.20 20.58 4.57
C GLY A 29 -15.74 20.44 4.08
N GLN A 30 -15.24 19.20 3.95
CA GLN A 30 -13.91 18.92 3.43
C GLN A 30 -13.85 19.25 1.94
N GLN A 31 -12.67 19.69 1.51
CA GLN A 31 -12.35 19.94 0.11
C GLN A 31 -11.27 18.96 -0.30
N TRP A 32 -11.55 18.14 -1.30
CA TRP A 32 -10.59 17.18 -1.83
C TRP A 32 -9.97 17.69 -3.11
N TRP A 33 -8.66 17.86 -3.08
CA TRP A 33 -7.83 18.30 -4.16
C TRP A 33 -7.08 17.12 -4.75
N PHE A 34 -7.20 16.92 -6.06
CA PHE A 34 -6.49 15.84 -6.73
C PHE A 34 -6.15 16.14 -8.18
N LEU A 35 -4.99 15.66 -8.61
CA LEU A 35 -4.62 15.66 -10.02
C LEU A 35 -5.18 14.42 -10.72
N HIS A 36 -5.93 14.61 -11.80
CA HIS A 36 -6.42 13.53 -12.67
C HIS A 36 -6.09 13.87 -14.13
N GLY A 37 -5.24 13.05 -14.76
CA GLY A 37 -4.66 13.42 -16.05
C GLY A 37 -3.83 14.69 -15.91
N LEU A 38 -4.19 15.74 -16.65
CA LEU A 38 -3.56 17.06 -16.58
C LEU A 38 -4.34 18.07 -15.74
N GLN A 39 -5.53 17.70 -15.24
CA GLN A 39 -6.43 18.63 -14.55
C GLN A 39 -6.25 18.51 -13.04
N LEU A 40 -5.91 19.63 -12.40
CA LEU A 40 -6.04 19.77 -10.95
C LEU A 40 -7.50 20.04 -10.63
N ARG A 41 -8.10 19.17 -9.83
CA ARG A 41 -9.53 19.18 -9.51
C ARG A 41 -9.77 19.40 -8.04
N LYS A 42 -10.91 20.00 -7.73
CA LYS A 42 -11.44 20.19 -6.38
C LYS A 42 -12.82 19.54 -6.29
N LYS A 43 -13.06 18.70 -5.29
CA LYS A 43 -14.37 18.12 -4.97
C LYS A 43 -14.78 18.52 -3.55
N ALA A 44 -15.93 19.18 -3.42
CA ALA A 44 -16.50 19.52 -2.11
C ALA A 44 -17.38 18.39 -1.59
N SER A 45 -17.21 17.97 -0.33
CA SER A 45 -17.99 16.85 0.24
C SER A 45 -19.51 17.11 0.28
N LYS A 46 -19.93 18.39 0.38
CA LYS A 46 -21.35 18.78 0.47
C LYS A 46 -22.09 18.87 -0.86
N LEU A 47 -21.41 19.25 -1.94
CA LEU A 47 -22.05 19.58 -3.23
C LEU A 47 -22.03 18.42 -4.22
N ASN A 48 -21.26 17.36 -3.91
CA ASN A 48 -20.97 16.22 -4.79
C ASN A 48 -20.54 16.61 -6.22
N SER A 49 -20.17 17.87 -6.43
CA SER A 49 -19.67 18.42 -7.67
C SER A 49 -18.14 18.45 -7.64
N THR A 50 -17.54 18.22 -8.81
CA THR A 50 -16.10 18.33 -9.03
C THR A 50 -15.87 19.51 -9.95
N GLU A 51 -14.96 20.39 -9.55
CA GLU A 51 -14.54 21.58 -10.30
C GLU A 51 -13.12 21.37 -10.84
N ASP A 52 -12.92 21.71 -12.12
CA ASP A 52 -11.58 21.81 -12.71
C ASP A 52 -11.00 23.18 -12.32
N VAL A 53 -9.90 23.17 -11.58
CA VAL A 53 -9.28 24.40 -11.04
C VAL A 53 -8.31 24.98 -12.06
N CYS A 54 -7.40 24.14 -12.54
CA CYS A 54 -6.46 24.51 -13.59
C CYS A 54 -5.88 23.28 -14.28
N GLN A 55 -5.36 23.50 -15.48
CA GLN A 55 -4.60 22.50 -16.21
C GLN A 55 -3.11 22.67 -15.93
N ILE A 56 -2.45 21.61 -15.46
CA ILE A 56 -1.00 21.56 -15.29
C ILE A 56 -0.37 21.16 -16.64
N PRO A 57 0.68 21.87 -17.11
CA PRO A 57 1.37 21.51 -18.34
C PRO A 57 1.81 20.04 -18.40
N PHE A 58 1.61 19.41 -19.55
CA PHE A 58 1.95 17.99 -19.77
C PHE A 58 3.39 17.65 -19.36
N LYS A 59 4.36 18.48 -19.74
CA LYS A 59 5.78 18.30 -19.41
C LYS A 59 6.03 18.22 -17.90
N ILE A 60 5.31 19.01 -17.11
CA ILE A 60 5.42 19.01 -15.64
C ILE A 60 4.84 17.71 -15.08
N VAL A 61 3.64 17.32 -15.52
CA VAL A 61 3.00 16.07 -15.06
C VAL A 61 3.82 14.85 -15.44
N GLU A 62 4.36 14.80 -16.66
CA GLU A 62 5.14 13.67 -17.17
C GLU A 62 6.49 13.54 -16.45
N GLY A 63 7.24 14.64 -16.29
CA GLY A 63 8.51 14.59 -15.55
C GLY A 63 8.32 14.28 -14.07
N HIS A 64 7.29 14.86 -13.43
CA HIS A 64 6.90 14.49 -12.07
C HIS A 64 6.59 12.98 -11.97
N TYR A 65 5.81 12.46 -12.92
CA TYR A 65 5.44 11.05 -12.96
C TYR A 65 6.66 10.14 -13.09
N ARG A 66 7.64 10.47 -13.95
CA ARG A 66 8.91 9.74 -14.05
C ARG A 66 9.72 9.81 -12.76
N TYR A 67 9.94 11.00 -12.19
CA TYR A 67 10.67 11.13 -10.93
C TYR A 67 10.03 10.32 -9.78
N CYS A 68 8.71 10.33 -9.69
CA CYS A 68 7.98 9.54 -8.71
C CYS A 68 8.17 8.03 -8.87
N ASN A 69 8.10 7.52 -10.10
CA ASN A 69 8.00 6.07 -10.33
C ASN A 69 9.32 5.41 -10.76
N GLU A 70 10.22 6.14 -11.41
CA GLU A 70 11.54 5.66 -11.82
C GLU A 70 12.62 5.98 -10.79
N PHE A 71 12.44 6.98 -9.93
CA PHE A 71 13.42 7.30 -8.87
C PHE A 71 12.89 7.04 -7.46
N LEU A 72 11.87 7.79 -7.01
CA LEU A 72 11.41 7.71 -5.62
C LEU A 72 10.87 6.33 -5.27
N TRP A 73 9.99 5.75 -6.11
CA TRP A 73 9.38 4.45 -5.87
C TRP A 73 10.42 3.33 -5.64
N PRO A 74 11.38 3.06 -6.55
CA PRO A 74 12.38 2.02 -6.32
C PRO A 74 13.28 2.28 -5.11
N VAL A 75 13.75 3.52 -4.93
CA VAL A 75 14.63 3.87 -3.80
C VAL A 75 13.92 3.66 -2.46
N LEU A 76 12.68 4.12 -2.34
CA LEU A 76 11.90 4.03 -1.09
C LEU A 76 11.44 2.60 -0.78
N HIS A 77 11.39 1.72 -1.79
CA HIS A 77 11.14 0.29 -1.61
C HIS A 77 12.42 -0.53 -1.52
N GLU A 78 13.59 0.09 -1.30
CA GLU A 78 14.91 -0.59 -1.21
C GLU A 78 15.25 -1.47 -2.43
N LEU A 79 14.76 -1.08 -3.61
CA LEU A 79 14.99 -1.73 -4.90
C LEU A 79 15.73 -0.77 -5.84
N SER A 80 16.85 -0.25 -5.34
CA SER A 80 17.66 0.81 -5.98
C SER A 80 18.24 0.40 -7.34
N GLU A 81 18.27 -0.88 -7.66
CA GLU A 81 18.64 -1.41 -8.97
C GLU A 81 17.67 -1.00 -10.07
N TYR A 82 16.42 -0.66 -9.74
CA TYR A 82 15.44 -0.12 -10.69
C TYR A 82 15.44 1.41 -10.74
N ALA A 83 16.26 2.09 -9.91
CA ALA A 83 16.24 3.53 -9.78
C ALA A 83 16.95 4.24 -10.93
N SER A 84 16.23 5.12 -11.62
CA SER A 84 16.75 6.05 -12.64
C SER A 84 16.52 7.48 -12.18
N LEU A 85 17.61 8.21 -11.91
CA LEU A 85 17.56 9.60 -11.49
C LEU A 85 17.77 10.53 -12.68
N ASN A 86 16.82 11.45 -12.90
CA ASN A 86 16.91 12.48 -13.92
C ASN A 86 16.62 13.87 -13.32
N GLU A 87 17.57 14.79 -13.44
CA GLU A 87 17.49 16.15 -12.89
C GLU A 87 16.38 17.02 -13.51
N SER A 88 16.06 16.81 -14.79
CA SER A 88 14.93 17.49 -15.43
C SER A 88 13.62 17.04 -14.78
N ASP A 89 13.46 15.74 -14.58
CA ASP A 89 12.25 15.16 -13.99
C ASP A 89 12.10 15.56 -12.51
N ARG A 90 13.22 15.63 -11.76
CA ARG A 90 13.27 16.22 -10.40
C ARG A 90 12.73 17.65 -10.37
N LYS A 91 13.16 18.51 -11.31
CA LYS A 91 12.64 19.89 -11.39
C LYS A 91 11.14 19.92 -11.71
N MET A 92 10.66 19.02 -12.57
CA MET A 92 9.22 18.90 -12.84
C MET A 92 8.45 18.43 -11.59
N TYR A 93 9.03 17.54 -10.79
CA TYR A 93 8.46 17.12 -9.51
C TYR A 93 8.28 18.29 -8.53
N GLU A 94 9.30 19.13 -8.39
CA GLU A 94 9.24 20.35 -7.59
C GLU A 94 8.17 21.32 -8.13
N GLN A 95 8.18 21.60 -9.43
CA GLN A 95 7.21 22.49 -10.07
C GLN A 95 5.77 22.03 -9.88
N LEU A 96 5.51 20.71 -9.93
CA LEU A 96 4.17 20.19 -9.67
C LEU A 96 3.75 20.43 -8.22
N ASN A 97 4.64 20.18 -7.25
CA ASN A 97 4.37 20.42 -5.83
C ASN A 97 4.09 21.92 -5.54
N VAL A 98 4.88 22.82 -6.13
CA VAL A 98 4.64 24.27 -6.08
C VAL A 98 3.28 24.62 -6.67
N SER A 99 2.97 24.11 -7.87
CA SER A 99 1.69 24.38 -8.56
C SER A 99 0.50 23.91 -7.72
N PHE A 100 0.60 22.73 -7.11
CA PHE A 100 -0.45 22.19 -6.26
C PHE A 100 -0.70 23.08 -5.04
N ALA A 101 0.36 23.44 -4.31
CA ALA A 101 0.27 24.32 -3.15
C ALA A 101 -0.29 25.71 -3.52
N TRP A 102 0.23 26.32 -4.59
CA TRP A 102 -0.19 27.64 -5.04
C TRP A 102 -1.69 27.67 -5.36
N ASN A 103 -2.20 26.71 -6.12
CA ASN A 103 -3.62 26.67 -6.50
C ASN A 103 -4.54 26.46 -5.30
N VAL A 104 -4.15 25.60 -4.34
CA VAL A 104 -4.91 25.40 -3.10
C VAL A 104 -5.01 26.71 -2.31
N LEU A 105 -3.93 27.48 -2.23
CA LEU A 105 -3.91 28.75 -1.49
C LEU A 105 -4.70 29.87 -2.18
N HIS A 106 -4.67 29.96 -3.51
CA HIS A 106 -5.30 31.06 -4.26
C HIS A 106 -6.80 30.84 -4.51
N THR A 107 -7.25 29.59 -4.58
CA THR A 107 -8.66 29.27 -4.82
C THR A 107 -9.48 29.32 -3.52
N GLU A 108 -8.84 29.21 -2.36
CA GLU A 108 -9.52 29.22 -1.07
C GLU A 108 -9.61 30.64 -0.50
N GLN A 109 -10.82 31.22 -0.48
CA GLN A 109 -11.17 32.37 0.38
C GLN A 109 -11.33 31.97 1.87
N THR A 110 -10.96 30.74 2.26
CA THR A 110 -11.22 30.23 3.60
C THR A 110 -10.25 30.84 4.61
N GLY A 111 -10.81 31.23 5.77
CA GLY A 111 -10.10 31.98 6.80
C GLY A 111 -8.82 31.32 7.33
N PRO A 112 -8.04 32.06 8.15
CA PRO A 112 -6.65 31.75 8.56
C PRO A 112 -6.38 30.42 9.29
N HIS A 113 -7.37 29.52 9.41
CA HIS A 113 -7.30 28.28 10.20
C HIS A 113 -7.59 27.00 9.41
N ALA A 114 -7.66 27.04 8.08
CA ALA A 114 -7.95 25.85 7.29
C ALA A 114 -6.74 24.90 7.20
N ARG A 115 -6.79 23.76 7.92
CA ARG A 115 -5.76 22.70 7.89
C ARG A 115 -5.66 22.01 6.52
N ALA A 116 -4.46 21.65 6.10
CA ALA A 116 -4.21 20.82 4.92
C ALA A 116 -3.71 19.42 5.33
N PHE A 117 -4.25 18.38 4.71
CA PHE A 117 -3.86 17.00 4.89
C PHE A 117 -3.30 16.45 3.56
N VAL A 118 -1.99 16.33 3.47
CA VAL A 118 -1.26 15.93 2.26
C VAL A 118 -1.00 14.43 2.29
N ASN A 119 -1.26 13.76 1.18
CA ASN A 119 -1.13 12.31 1.09
C ASN A 119 -0.06 11.93 0.07
N ASP A 120 0.87 11.11 0.55
CA ASP A 120 1.81 10.29 -0.21
C ASP A 120 2.99 11.00 -0.91
N TYR A 121 3.95 10.18 -1.36
CA TYR A 121 5.27 10.61 -1.85
C TYR A 121 5.23 11.54 -3.07
N GLN A 122 4.14 11.55 -3.83
CA GLN A 122 3.99 12.41 -4.99
C GLN A 122 3.90 13.89 -4.62
N LEU A 123 3.46 14.19 -3.39
CA LEU A 123 3.24 15.55 -2.89
C LEU A 123 4.14 15.89 -1.70
N ALA A 124 5.30 15.23 -1.55
CA ALA A 124 6.14 15.35 -0.37
C ALA A 124 6.74 16.76 -0.14
N LEU A 125 6.86 17.59 -1.18
CA LEU A 125 7.33 18.98 -1.07
C LEU A 125 6.19 19.99 -0.87
N CYS A 126 4.94 19.59 -1.12
CA CYS A 126 3.77 20.44 -0.96
C CYS A 126 3.64 21.05 0.46
N PRO A 127 3.91 20.32 1.57
CA PRO A 127 3.85 20.89 2.91
C PRO A 127 4.74 22.11 3.09
N LYS A 128 5.98 22.08 2.56
CA LYS A 128 6.92 23.20 2.60
C LYS A 128 6.31 24.46 2.00
N TYR A 129 5.74 24.37 0.80
CA TYR A 129 5.17 25.52 0.11
C TYR A 129 3.87 26.01 0.79
N LEU A 130 3.02 25.12 1.29
CA LEU A 130 1.81 25.49 2.04
C LEU A 130 2.15 26.26 3.33
N THR A 131 3.16 25.80 4.07
CA THR A 131 3.59 26.45 5.32
C THR A 131 4.29 27.78 5.05
N GLN A 132 5.16 27.86 4.03
CA GLN A 132 5.91 29.08 3.69
C GLN A 132 5.02 30.21 3.18
N TYR A 133 4.00 29.91 2.38
CA TYR A 133 3.18 30.96 1.76
C TYR A 133 2.01 31.44 2.62
N SER A 134 1.52 30.65 3.59
CA SER A 134 0.35 31.05 4.37
C SER A 134 0.34 30.57 5.82
N HIS A 135 1.46 30.10 6.38
CA HIS A 135 1.56 29.53 7.73
C HIS A 135 0.47 28.47 8.01
N ARG A 136 0.08 27.71 6.98
CA ARG A 136 -1.01 26.74 7.09
C ARG A 136 -0.57 25.58 8.00
N ALA A 137 -1.46 25.15 8.89
CA ALA A 137 -1.25 23.89 9.61
C ALA A 137 -1.38 22.73 8.62
N VAL A 138 -0.31 21.94 8.48
CA VAL A 138 -0.24 20.81 7.55
C VAL A 138 -0.01 19.52 8.33
N ASP A 139 -0.72 18.44 7.99
CA ASP A 139 -0.18 17.11 8.22
C ASP A 139 -0.10 16.24 6.99
N VAL A 140 0.77 15.23 7.09
CA VAL A 140 1.16 14.36 5.99
C VAL A 140 0.94 12.91 6.38
N PHE A 141 0.37 12.12 5.49
CA PHE A 141 0.40 10.66 5.62
C PHE A 141 1.23 10.04 4.49
N TRP A 142 2.22 9.24 4.87
CA TRP A 142 3.15 8.56 3.98
C TRP A 142 2.72 7.11 3.81
N HIS A 143 2.33 6.73 2.58
CA HIS A 143 1.66 5.45 2.34
C HIS A 143 2.59 4.33 1.84
N ILE A 144 3.78 4.68 1.39
CA ILE A 144 4.80 3.71 0.97
C ILE A 144 5.82 3.48 2.08
N PRO A 145 6.74 2.51 1.96
CA PRO A 145 7.80 2.36 2.95
C PRO A 145 8.66 3.62 3.08
N TRP A 146 9.32 3.75 4.23
CA TRP A 146 10.54 4.54 4.33
C TRP A 146 11.71 3.56 4.49
N PRO A 147 12.74 3.63 3.64
CA PRO A 147 13.77 2.60 3.58
C PRO A 147 14.64 2.63 4.84
N LYS A 148 15.07 1.44 5.29
CA LYS A 148 16.02 1.29 6.40
C LYS A 148 17.41 1.74 5.97
N TYR A 149 17.79 1.42 4.74
CA TYR A 149 19.08 1.76 4.16
C TYR A 149 18.91 2.58 2.89
N VAL A 150 19.69 3.64 2.78
CA VAL A 150 19.71 4.53 1.61
C VAL A 150 21.13 4.56 1.10
N ASP A 151 21.32 4.29 -0.19
CA ASP A 151 22.61 4.48 -0.85
C ASP A 151 23.03 5.95 -0.68
N SER A 152 24.28 6.17 -0.27
CA SER A 152 24.89 7.49 -0.11
C SER A 152 24.62 8.45 -1.27
N ARG A 153 24.58 7.95 -2.52
CA ARG A 153 24.33 8.75 -3.72
C ARG A 153 22.90 9.30 -3.78
N PHE A 154 21.95 8.68 -3.10
CA PHE A 154 20.53 9.06 -3.08
C PHE A 154 20.14 9.86 -1.83
N VAL A 155 21.00 9.91 -0.82
CA VAL A 155 20.77 10.66 0.43
C VAL A 155 20.40 12.13 0.16
N PRO A 156 21.10 12.90 -0.71
CA PRO A 156 20.74 14.31 -0.93
C PRO A 156 19.31 14.51 -1.45
N TYR A 157 18.81 13.56 -2.24
CA TYR A 157 17.46 13.63 -2.82
C TYR A 157 16.40 13.24 -1.78
N LEU A 158 16.64 12.19 -0.99
CA LEU A 158 15.73 11.84 0.10
C LEU A 158 15.76 12.85 1.25
N ALA A 159 16.88 13.55 1.46
CA ALA A 159 17.00 14.68 2.37
C ALA A 159 16.04 15.81 1.98
N GLU A 160 15.97 16.16 0.70
CA GLU A 160 15.00 17.15 0.20
C GLU A 160 13.55 16.72 0.42
N ILE A 161 13.23 15.45 0.15
CA ILE A 161 11.91 14.88 0.45
C ILE A 161 11.61 14.99 1.94
N ALA A 162 12.54 14.59 2.81
CA ALA A 162 12.38 14.65 4.26
C ALA A 162 12.17 16.09 4.74
N VAL A 163 12.95 17.07 4.26
CA VAL A 163 12.78 18.49 4.57
C VAL A 163 11.39 19.00 4.14
N GLY A 164 10.88 18.53 3.00
CA GLY A 164 9.50 18.78 2.56
C GLY A 164 8.48 18.31 3.60
N LEU A 165 8.60 17.05 4.05
CA LEU A 165 7.73 16.45 5.07
C LEU A 165 7.84 17.16 6.43
N LEU A 166 9.05 17.54 6.85
CA LEU A 166 9.33 18.22 8.13
C LEU A 166 8.72 19.62 8.22
N SER A 167 8.14 20.14 7.15
CA SER A 167 7.34 21.38 7.19
C SER A 167 5.93 21.17 7.75
N ALA A 168 5.51 19.91 7.95
CA ALA A 168 4.24 19.54 8.59
C ALA A 168 4.30 19.62 10.12
N GLU A 169 3.14 19.55 10.78
CA GLU A 169 3.02 19.41 12.24
C GLU A 169 2.99 17.94 12.69
N LYS A 170 2.47 17.07 11.82
CA LYS A 170 2.36 15.62 12.06
C LYS A 170 2.65 14.85 10.77
N ILE A 171 3.42 13.78 10.88
CA ILE A 171 3.71 12.83 9.80
C ILE A 171 3.23 11.44 10.24
N GLY A 172 2.32 10.84 9.47
CA GLY A 172 1.82 9.49 9.69
C GLY A 172 2.50 8.48 8.79
N PHE A 173 2.85 7.33 9.35
CA PHE A 173 3.30 6.13 8.63
C PHE A 173 2.34 4.98 8.90
N HIS A 174 2.40 3.92 8.09
CA HIS A 174 1.59 2.73 8.32
C HIS A 174 2.07 1.87 9.50
N ILE A 175 3.37 1.73 9.69
CA ILE A 175 3.95 0.86 10.72
C ILE A 175 5.15 1.53 11.41
N GLU A 176 5.42 1.11 12.64
CA GLU A 176 6.48 1.68 13.48
C GLU A 176 7.87 1.55 12.85
N GLN A 177 8.11 0.48 12.10
CA GLN A 177 9.37 0.30 11.39
C GLN A 177 9.65 1.46 10.42
N TYR A 178 8.66 1.90 9.65
CA TYR A 178 8.85 2.97 8.67
C TYR A 178 8.96 4.34 9.34
N SER A 179 8.21 4.61 10.42
CA SER A 179 8.42 5.83 11.20
C SER A 179 9.81 5.85 11.84
N SER A 180 10.27 4.72 12.37
CA SER A 180 11.61 4.60 12.96
C SER A 180 12.71 4.80 11.91
N ASN A 181 12.54 4.23 10.72
CA ASN A 181 13.47 4.45 9.61
C ASN A 181 13.54 5.94 9.22
N PHE A 182 12.41 6.64 9.19
CA PHE A 182 12.37 8.08 8.93
C PHE A 182 13.11 8.88 10.01
N LEU A 183 12.83 8.63 11.30
CA LEU A 183 13.50 9.28 12.43
C LEU A 183 15.02 9.08 12.36
N ASN A 184 15.48 7.84 12.13
CA ASN A 184 16.89 7.51 11.97
C ASN A 184 17.52 8.20 10.74
N PHE A 185 16.77 8.31 9.63
CA PHE A 185 17.25 9.01 8.44
C PHE A 185 17.46 10.50 8.71
N VAL A 186 16.52 11.15 9.42
CA VAL A 186 16.63 12.57 9.80
C VAL A 186 17.80 12.78 10.75
N ASP A 187 17.87 12.01 11.84
CA ASP A 187 18.95 12.09 12.85
C ASP A 187 20.34 11.96 12.22
N LYS A 188 20.48 11.02 11.29
CA LYS A 188 21.76 10.72 10.65
C LYS A 188 22.19 11.76 9.60
N ASN A 189 21.25 12.33 8.85
CA ASN A 189 21.58 13.08 7.61
C ASN A 189 21.17 14.56 7.63
N LEU A 190 20.34 15.00 8.58
CA LEU A 190 19.82 16.36 8.68
C LEU A 190 20.20 16.97 10.03
N HIS A 191 21.47 17.34 10.19
CA HIS A 191 22.06 17.74 11.47
C HIS A 191 21.48 19.02 12.07
N GLU A 192 20.79 19.83 11.27
CA GLU A 192 20.06 21.01 11.74
C GLU A 192 18.72 20.67 12.44
N TYR A 193 18.26 19.42 12.36
CA TYR A 193 17.08 18.92 13.05
C TYR A 193 17.48 18.08 14.26
N THR A 194 16.72 18.19 15.35
CA THR A 194 16.94 17.39 16.57
C THR A 194 15.84 16.35 16.72
N VAL A 195 16.21 15.07 16.79
CA VAL A 195 15.27 13.96 16.95
C VAL A 195 15.18 13.54 18.42
N ASP A 196 13.96 13.56 18.96
CA ASP A 196 13.63 12.98 20.26
C ASP A 196 12.91 11.65 20.03
N PHE A 197 13.69 10.56 20.07
CA PHE A 197 13.19 9.20 19.85
C PHE A 197 12.11 8.77 20.86
N PRO A 198 12.28 8.96 22.20
CA PRO A 198 11.23 8.63 23.17
C PRO A 198 9.85 9.23 22.87
N SER A 199 9.78 10.46 22.35
CA SER A 199 8.51 11.11 22.04
C SER A 199 8.12 11.05 20.56
N ASN A 200 8.96 10.45 19.70
CA ASN A 200 8.85 10.48 18.25
C ASN A 200 8.62 11.90 17.70
N ARG A 201 9.36 12.88 18.24
CA ARG A 201 9.30 14.28 17.80
C ARG A 201 10.59 14.72 17.14
N ILE A 202 10.45 15.60 16.16
CA ILE A 202 11.59 16.25 15.50
C ILE A 202 11.44 17.75 15.68
N THR A 203 12.46 18.39 16.27
CA THR A 203 12.54 19.84 16.40
C THR A 203 13.28 20.41 15.21
N ARG A 204 12.69 21.47 14.62
CA ARG A 204 13.19 22.16 13.43
C ARG A 204 14.09 23.34 13.82
N PRO A 205 14.94 23.83 12.89
CA PRO A 205 15.77 25.02 13.12
C PRO A 205 14.98 26.28 13.51
N ASP A 206 13.73 26.40 13.06
CA ASP A 206 12.84 27.53 13.35
C ASP A 206 12.17 27.44 14.74
N GLY A 207 12.48 26.43 15.54
CA GLY A 207 11.87 26.14 16.84
C GLY A 207 10.51 25.43 16.76
N GLY A 208 9.97 25.24 15.55
CA GLY A 208 8.80 24.39 15.34
C GLY A 208 9.12 22.92 15.57
N SER A 209 8.09 22.08 15.70
CA SER A 209 8.30 20.64 15.86
C SER A 209 7.23 19.82 15.16
N VAL A 210 7.63 18.60 14.78
CA VAL A 210 6.83 17.64 14.05
C VAL A 210 6.65 16.39 14.89
N SER A 211 5.43 15.89 15.04
CA SER A 211 5.19 14.56 15.59
C SER A 211 5.18 13.50 14.50
N VAL A 212 5.87 12.39 14.75
CA VAL A 212 5.87 11.23 13.86
C VAL A 212 5.05 10.12 14.52
N VAL A 213 4.04 9.62 13.82
CA VAL A 213 3.11 8.62 14.34
C VAL A 213 2.92 7.46 13.37
N SER A 214 2.53 6.31 13.91
CA SER A 214 2.21 5.12 13.11
C SER A 214 0.74 4.74 13.29
N HIS A 215 -0.03 4.86 12.21
CA HIS A 215 -1.45 4.53 12.17
C HIS A 215 -1.76 3.80 10.85
N PRO A 216 -1.77 2.46 10.85
CA PRO A 216 -2.05 1.70 9.63
C PRO A 216 -3.43 2.04 9.08
N LEU A 217 -3.51 2.21 7.75
CA LEU A 217 -4.76 2.56 7.10
C LEU A 217 -5.76 1.39 7.18
N GLY A 218 -6.96 1.67 7.68
CA GLY A 218 -8.07 0.73 7.69
C GLY A 218 -8.76 0.63 6.33
N ILE A 219 -9.68 -0.31 6.20
CA ILE A 219 -10.59 -0.42 5.04
C ILE A 219 -12.01 -0.01 5.41
N ASP A 220 -12.81 0.35 4.40
CA ASP A 220 -14.25 0.56 4.56
C ASP A 220 -14.93 -0.80 4.74
N SER A 221 -15.04 -1.25 5.99
CA SER A 221 -15.50 -2.60 6.32
C SER A 221 -16.94 -2.84 5.88
N ASP A 222 -17.83 -1.86 6.06
CA ASP A 222 -19.24 -1.98 5.66
C ASP A 222 -19.37 -2.10 4.14
N TYR A 223 -18.58 -1.32 3.38
CA TYR A 223 -18.51 -1.46 1.94
C TYR A 223 -18.13 -2.88 1.54
N TRP A 224 -16.99 -3.39 2.00
CA TRP A 224 -16.51 -4.72 1.59
C TRP A 224 -17.41 -5.87 2.06
N LEU A 225 -18.00 -5.76 3.25
CA LEU A 225 -19.00 -6.71 3.72
C LEU A 225 -20.25 -6.67 2.84
N SER A 226 -20.73 -5.50 2.43
CA SER A 226 -21.86 -5.38 1.49
C SER A 226 -21.56 -6.05 0.14
N LYS A 227 -20.34 -5.86 -0.39
CA LYS A 227 -19.88 -6.49 -1.65
C LYS A 227 -19.79 -8.00 -1.53
N SER A 228 -19.36 -8.52 -0.38
CA SER A 228 -19.29 -9.97 -0.14
C SER A 228 -20.65 -10.65 0.02
N ARG A 229 -21.69 -9.89 0.40
CA ARG A 229 -23.07 -10.38 0.54
C ARG A 229 -23.82 -10.41 -0.79
N ASP A 230 -23.36 -9.63 -1.78
CA ASP A 230 -23.92 -9.66 -3.12
C ASP A 230 -23.60 -10.99 -3.81
N GLU A 231 -24.62 -11.80 -4.05
CA GLU A 231 -24.51 -13.11 -4.70
C GLU A 231 -24.90 -13.07 -6.18
N SER A 232 -25.19 -11.88 -6.74
CA SER A 232 -25.59 -11.73 -8.14
C SER A 232 -24.46 -12.00 -9.14
N PHE A 233 -23.20 -11.95 -8.70
CA PHE A 233 -22.03 -12.16 -9.56
C PHE A 233 -21.70 -13.63 -9.79
N SER A 234 -21.32 -13.97 -11.02
CA SER A 234 -20.96 -15.33 -11.43
C SER A 234 -19.66 -15.40 -12.21
N CYS A 235 -19.07 -16.59 -12.29
CA CYS A 235 -17.87 -16.90 -13.09
C CYS A 235 -17.98 -16.52 -14.58
N ARG A 236 -19.20 -16.34 -15.10
CA ARG A 236 -19.47 -15.91 -16.48
C ARG A 236 -18.96 -14.50 -16.76
N ASP A 237 -18.96 -13.63 -15.76
CA ASP A 237 -18.53 -12.24 -15.91
C ASP A 237 -17.00 -12.11 -16.12
N LEU A 238 -16.26 -13.19 -15.89
CA LEU A 238 -14.80 -13.27 -16.02
C LEU A 238 -14.34 -14.30 -17.07
N ASN A 239 -15.26 -14.95 -17.81
CA ASN A 239 -14.96 -16.06 -18.73
C ASN A 239 -14.15 -17.22 -18.09
N ILE A 240 -14.37 -17.48 -16.80
CA ILE A 240 -13.65 -18.51 -16.02
C ILE A 240 -14.58 -19.66 -15.61
N GLU A 241 -15.42 -20.16 -16.52
CA GLU A 241 -16.48 -21.14 -16.19
C GLU A 241 -15.94 -22.40 -15.47
N GLY A 242 -14.70 -22.82 -15.77
CA GLY A 242 -14.02 -23.94 -15.10
C GLY A 242 -13.69 -23.72 -13.61
N LEU A 243 -13.58 -22.47 -13.15
CA LEU A 243 -13.27 -22.13 -11.75
C LEU A 243 -14.47 -22.29 -10.80
N SER A 244 -15.67 -22.51 -11.32
CA SER A 244 -16.90 -22.59 -10.53
C SER A 244 -16.98 -23.80 -9.60
N ASN A 245 -16.24 -24.88 -9.90
CA ASN A 245 -16.22 -26.13 -9.13
C ASN A 245 -14.85 -26.47 -8.52
N GLU A 246 -13.86 -25.58 -8.65
CA GLU A 246 -12.48 -25.86 -8.23
C GLU A 246 -12.02 -25.04 -7.02
N ASN A 247 -11.23 -25.68 -6.16
CA ASN A 247 -10.47 -24.99 -5.12
C ASN A 247 -9.31 -24.23 -5.79
N PHE A 248 -9.33 -22.91 -5.69
CA PHE A 248 -8.27 -22.07 -6.26
C PHE A 248 -7.52 -21.26 -5.20
N ILE A 249 -6.28 -20.90 -5.54
CA ILE A 249 -5.44 -19.98 -4.78
C ILE A 249 -5.43 -18.65 -5.51
N LEU A 250 -5.67 -17.57 -4.79
CA LEU A 250 -5.82 -16.24 -5.35
C LEU A 250 -4.58 -15.38 -5.11
N SER A 251 -4.27 -14.51 -6.05
CA SER A 251 -3.41 -13.35 -5.81
C SER A 251 -3.94 -12.15 -6.58
N VAL A 252 -3.90 -10.97 -5.94
CA VAL A 252 -4.45 -9.72 -6.48
C VAL A 252 -3.42 -8.62 -6.33
N ASP A 253 -2.82 -8.21 -7.44
CA ASP A 253 -1.77 -7.20 -7.45
C ASP A 253 -1.75 -6.42 -8.77
N ARG A 254 -0.83 -5.48 -8.89
CA ARG A 254 -0.38 -4.95 -10.17
C ARG A 254 0.96 -5.58 -10.51
N ALA A 255 1.36 -5.56 -11.78
CA ALA A 255 2.68 -5.98 -12.22
C ALA A 255 3.74 -4.93 -11.87
N ASP A 256 3.94 -4.75 -10.58
CA ASP A 256 4.90 -3.87 -9.95
C ASP A 256 5.96 -4.76 -9.30
N TYR A 257 7.24 -4.49 -9.56
CA TYR A 257 8.34 -5.33 -9.07
C TYR A 257 8.36 -5.43 -7.54
N THR A 258 7.76 -4.47 -6.83
CA THR A 258 7.59 -4.52 -5.36
C THR A 258 6.67 -5.65 -4.89
N LYS A 259 5.78 -6.16 -5.75
CA LYS A 259 4.77 -7.19 -5.41
C LYS A 259 5.28 -8.62 -5.51
N GLY A 260 6.52 -8.82 -5.99
CA GLY A 260 7.16 -10.14 -6.03
C GLY A 260 6.40 -11.17 -6.87
N VAL A 261 5.74 -10.73 -7.95
CA VAL A 261 4.95 -11.60 -8.84
C VAL A 261 5.83 -12.68 -9.48
N ILE A 262 7.06 -12.34 -9.91
CA ILE A 262 8.01 -13.34 -10.43
C ILE A 262 8.35 -14.40 -9.37
N HIS A 263 8.68 -14.01 -8.14
CA HIS A 263 8.95 -14.96 -7.05
C HIS A 263 7.75 -15.87 -6.75
N ARG A 264 6.55 -15.31 -6.80
CA ARG A 264 5.30 -16.06 -6.66
C ARG A 264 5.16 -17.11 -7.74
N LEU A 265 5.33 -16.74 -9.00
CA LEU A 265 5.25 -17.66 -10.13
C LEU A 265 6.30 -18.77 -10.05
N GLN A 266 7.54 -18.44 -9.64
CA GLN A 266 8.58 -19.44 -9.38
C GLN A 266 8.19 -20.41 -8.24
N GLY A 267 7.58 -19.90 -7.17
CA GLY A 267 7.04 -20.74 -6.10
C GLY A 267 5.88 -21.64 -6.56
N ILE A 268 5.03 -21.16 -7.47
CA ILE A 268 3.97 -21.95 -8.10
C ILE A 268 4.56 -23.05 -8.99
N GLU A 269 5.59 -22.73 -9.79
CA GLU A 269 6.28 -23.73 -10.61
C GLU A 269 6.92 -24.82 -9.74
N HIS A 270 7.60 -24.41 -8.66
CA HIS A 270 8.16 -25.35 -7.69
C HIS A 270 7.09 -26.21 -7.03
N PHE A 271 5.95 -25.62 -6.66
CA PHE A 271 4.80 -26.34 -6.09
C PHE A 271 4.32 -27.47 -7.02
N PHE A 272 4.12 -27.21 -8.32
CA PHE A 272 3.71 -28.27 -9.24
C PHE A 272 4.80 -29.34 -9.44
N SER A 273 6.07 -28.92 -9.47
CA SER A 273 7.19 -29.87 -9.58
C SER A 273 7.33 -30.78 -8.37
N ALA A 274 7.04 -30.28 -7.17
CA ALA A 274 7.18 -31.02 -5.92
C ALA A 274 5.92 -31.81 -5.52
N ASN A 275 4.76 -31.50 -6.10
CA ASN A 275 3.46 -32.05 -5.69
C ASN A 275 2.66 -32.56 -6.90
N ALA A 276 3.12 -33.66 -7.50
CA ALA A 276 2.48 -34.26 -8.67
C ALA A 276 1.00 -34.61 -8.45
N ASP A 277 0.58 -34.89 -7.21
CA ASP A 277 -0.81 -35.18 -6.86
C ASP A 277 -1.75 -33.97 -6.95
N LYS A 278 -1.20 -32.74 -7.08
CA LYS A 278 -1.92 -31.47 -7.17
C LYS A 278 -2.11 -30.98 -8.61
N ILE A 279 -1.36 -31.52 -9.56
CA ILE A 279 -1.52 -31.23 -11.00
C ILE A 279 -2.95 -31.60 -11.42
N GLY A 280 -3.66 -30.70 -12.09
CA GLY A 280 -5.07 -30.88 -12.47
C GLY A 280 -6.08 -30.70 -11.35
N LYS A 281 -5.66 -30.30 -10.14
CA LYS A 281 -6.55 -30.16 -8.97
C LYS A 281 -6.47 -28.81 -8.26
N VAL A 282 -5.39 -28.07 -8.45
CA VAL A 282 -5.17 -26.76 -7.82
C VAL A 282 -4.89 -25.74 -8.91
N THR A 283 -5.77 -24.74 -9.00
CA THR A 283 -5.66 -23.65 -9.96
C THR A 283 -5.23 -22.37 -9.25
N PHE A 284 -4.29 -21.62 -9.83
CA PHE A 284 -3.86 -20.32 -9.33
C PHE A 284 -4.53 -19.20 -10.14
N VAL A 285 -5.31 -18.36 -9.49
CA VAL A 285 -5.94 -17.18 -10.10
C VAL A 285 -5.10 -15.95 -9.78
N GLN A 286 -4.49 -15.38 -10.82
CA GLN A 286 -3.67 -14.18 -10.72
C GLN A 286 -4.42 -13.00 -11.33
N VAL A 287 -5.06 -12.19 -10.50
CA VAL A 287 -5.55 -10.88 -10.92
C VAL A 287 -4.35 -9.94 -10.92
N CYS A 288 -3.85 -9.60 -12.11
CA CYS A 288 -2.66 -8.78 -12.25
C CYS A 288 -2.70 -7.95 -13.52
N GLN A 289 -2.82 -6.64 -13.33
CA GLN A 289 -2.86 -5.67 -14.40
C GLN A 289 -1.47 -5.09 -14.65
N ARG A 290 -1.21 -4.80 -15.93
CA ARG A 290 -0.14 -3.89 -16.33
C ARG A 290 -0.30 -2.55 -15.61
N THR A 291 0.79 -2.01 -15.10
CA THR A 291 0.80 -0.74 -14.35
C THR A 291 1.92 0.14 -14.87
N ARG A 292 1.71 1.46 -14.74
CA ARG A 292 2.69 2.48 -15.15
C ARG A 292 3.22 2.30 -16.56
N ALA A 293 2.28 2.09 -17.49
CA ALA A 293 2.61 1.80 -18.87
C ALA A 293 3.49 2.91 -19.48
N GLY A 294 4.49 2.49 -20.25
CA GLY A 294 5.47 3.38 -20.88
C GLY A 294 6.76 3.61 -20.07
N LEU A 295 6.83 3.18 -18.81
CA LEU A 295 8.08 3.18 -18.04
C LEU A 295 8.84 1.86 -18.27
N PRO A 296 10.09 1.87 -18.78
CA PRO A 296 10.79 0.67 -19.23
C PRO A 296 10.85 -0.47 -18.20
N ALA A 297 11.20 -0.17 -16.94
CA ALA A 297 11.31 -1.17 -15.88
C ALA A 297 9.99 -1.90 -15.59
N PHE A 298 8.86 -1.19 -15.63
CA PHE A 298 7.54 -1.79 -15.40
C PHE A 298 7.07 -2.61 -16.60
N GLU A 299 7.40 -2.17 -17.81
CA GLU A 299 7.11 -2.91 -19.04
C GLU A 299 7.88 -4.22 -19.12
N GLU A 300 9.18 -4.17 -18.82
CA GLU A 300 10.03 -5.36 -18.78
C GLU A 300 9.53 -6.33 -17.72
N TYR A 301 9.24 -5.85 -16.50
CA TYR A 301 8.72 -6.69 -15.43
C TYR A 301 7.38 -7.34 -15.80
N TRP A 302 6.46 -6.60 -16.44
CA TRP A 302 5.21 -7.15 -16.95
C TRP A 302 5.43 -8.27 -17.97
N GLN A 303 6.32 -8.05 -18.95
CA GLN A 303 6.64 -9.04 -19.97
C GLN A 303 7.26 -10.30 -19.36
N GLN A 304 8.18 -10.15 -18.41
CA GLN A 304 8.78 -11.28 -17.68
C GLN A 304 7.72 -12.08 -16.90
N CYS A 305 6.81 -11.40 -16.21
CA CYS A 305 5.72 -12.06 -15.49
C CYS A 305 4.81 -12.87 -16.43
N ARG A 306 4.42 -12.28 -17.57
CA ARG A 306 3.57 -12.95 -18.56
C ARG A 306 4.27 -14.14 -19.19
N ALA A 307 5.51 -13.97 -19.64
CA ALA A 307 6.29 -15.05 -20.23
C ALA A 307 6.46 -16.24 -19.26
N LEU A 308 6.74 -15.96 -17.98
CA LEU A 308 6.85 -17.00 -16.97
C LEU A 308 5.51 -17.71 -16.71
N SER A 309 4.41 -16.97 -16.60
CA SER A 309 3.06 -17.56 -16.48
C SER A 309 2.72 -18.46 -17.67
N ASP A 310 3.00 -18.02 -18.89
CA ASP A 310 2.71 -18.77 -20.11
C ASP A 310 3.60 -20.03 -20.22
N SER A 311 4.87 -19.94 -19.78
CA SER A 311 5.77 -21.08 -19.67
C SER A 311 5.28 -22.14 -18.67
N ILE A 312 4.83 -21.71 -17.49
CA ILE A 312 4.26 -22.62 -16.47
C ILE A 312 3.01 -23.30 -17.00
N ASN A 313 2.11 -22.54 -17.64
CA ASN A 313 0.90 -23.09 -18.24
C ASN A 313 1.21 -24.09 -19.35
N SER A 314 2.20 -23.80 -20.19
CA SER A 314 2.62 -24.71 -21.27
C SER A 314 3.24 -26.01 -20.74
N ARG A 315 3.99 -25.92 -19.63
CA ARG A 315 4.70 -27.06 -19.02
C ARG A 315 3.76 -28.00 -18.26
N TRP A 316 2.84 -27.42 -17.48
CA TRP A 316 2.03 -28.19 -16.52
C TRP A 316 0.56 -28.33 -16.93
N GLY A 317 0.07 -27.46 -17.81
CA GLY A 317 -1.34 -27.47 -18.22
C GLY A 317 -1.72 -28.64 -19.12
N SER A 318 -3.03 -28.82 -19.26
CA SER A 318 -3.62 -29.81 -20.16
C SER A 318 -4.65 -29.14 -21.05
N LYS A 319 -5.33 -29.92 -21.90
CA LYS A 319 -6.39 -29.39 -22.78
C LYS A 319 -7.55 -28.77 -22.00
N ASP A 320 -7.87 -29.33 -20.84
CA ASP A 320 -9.08 -29.00 -20.08
C ASP A 320 -8.76 -28.26 -18.75
N TRP A 321 -7.47 -27.99 -18.47
CA TRP A 321 -7.04 -27.36 -17.23
C TRP A 321 -5.82 -26.45 -17.42
N GLN A 322 -5.86 -25.26 -16.81
CA GLN A 322 -4.75 -24.31 -16.77
C GLN A 322 -4.24 -24.13 -15.34
N PRO A 323 -2.93 -24.32 -15.09
CA PRO A 323 -2.32 -24.11 -13.78
C PRO A 323 -2.51 -22.69 -13.26
N ILE A 324 -2.36 -21.69 -14.13
CA ILE A 324 -2.49 -20.27 -13.83
C ILE A 324 -3.54 -19.64 -14.74
N VAL A 325 -4.60 -19.12 -14.14
CA VAL A 325 -5.59 -18.26 -14.79
C VAL A 325 -5.21 -16.81 -14.52
N TRP A 326 -4.72 -16.12 -15.55
CA TRP A 326 -4.31 -14.73 -15.47
C TRP A 326 -5.44 -13.78 -15.89
N ILE A 327 -5.82 -12.86 -15.01
CA ILE A 327 -6.83 -11.84 -15.26
C ILE A 327 -6.13 -10.47 -15.29
N ASP A 328 -6.01 -9.88 -16.48
CA ASP A 328 -5.33 -8.60 -16.72
C ASP A 328 -6.29 -7.44 -17.01
N THR A 329 -7.60 -7.68 -16.90
CA THR A 329 -8.64 -6.68 -17.08
C THR A 329 -9.04 -6.02 -15.75
N PRO A 330 -9.64 -4.81 -15.79
CA PRO A 330 -10.27 -4.19 -14.63
C PRO A 330 -11.31 -5.10 -13.97
N VAL A 331 -11.11 -5.41 -12.68
CA VAL A 331 -12.03 -6.21 -11.88
C VAL A 331 -12.79 -5.31 -10.91
N SER A 332 -14.11 -5.42 -10.88
CA SER A 332 -14.94 -4.64 -9.95
C SER A 332 -14.80 -5.15 -8.52
N ALA A 333 -15.13 -4.30 -7.53
CA ALA A 333 -15.10 -4.70 -6.13
C ALA A 333 -16.06 -5.86 -5.81
N ASN A 334 -17.19 -5.97 -6.52
CA ASN A 334 -18.11 -7.11 -6.38
C ASN A 334 -17.44 -8.42 -6.80
N VAL A 335 -16.73 -8.40 -7.94
CA VAL A 335 -16.02 -9.59 -8.45
C VAL A 335 -14.83 -9.94 -7.56
N LEU A 336 -14.07 -8.95 -7.08
CA LEU A 336 -13.00 -9.19 -6.10
C LEU A 336 -13.54 -9.80 -4.80
N ALA A 337 -14.62 -9.26 -4.25
CA ALA A 337 -15.25 -9.82 -3.05
C ALA A 337 -15.74 -11.26 -3.29
N TRP A 338 -16.27 -11.55 -4.48
CA TRP A 338 -16.68 -12.90 -4.89
C TRP A 338 -15.49 -13.88 -4.90
N LEU A 339 -14.34 -13.45 -5.44
CA LEU A 339 -13.09 -14.21 -5.46
C LEU A 339 -12.55 -14.44 -4.05
N TYR A 340 -12.43 -13.38 -3.24
CA TYR A 340 -11.96 -13.45 -1.86
C TYR A 340 -12.79 -14.43 -1.01
N LYS A 341 -14.11 -14.40 -1.18
CA LYS A 341 -15.08 -15.26 -0.47
C LYS A 341 -14.88 -16.77 -0.76
N ARG A 342 -14.29 -17.12 -1.91
CA ARG A 342 -14.22 -18.50 -2.43
C ARG A 342 -12.82 -19.07 -2.53
N ALA A 343 -11.79 -18.24 -2.58
CA ALA A 343 -10.42 -18.71 -2.66
C ALA A 343 -10.06 -19.56 -1.43
N SER A 344 -9.43 -20.72 -1.67
CA SER A 344 -8.95 -21.61 -0.59
C SER A 344 -7.79 -20.98 0.17
N ALA A 345 -6.96 -20.24 -0.54
CA ALA A 345 -5.92 -19.40 0.05
C ALA A 345 -5.73 -18.14 -0.81
N MET A 346 -5.18 -17.09 -0.20
CA MET A 346 -4.68 -15.93 -0.91
C MET A 346 -3.19 -15.76 -0.62
N LEU A 347 -2.41 -15.59 -1.69
CA LEU A 347 -0.97 -15.47 -1.65
C LEU A 347 -0.56 -14.01 -1.89
N VAL A 348 0.00 -13.38 -0.86
CA VAL A 348 0.43 -11.98 -0.87
C VAL A 348 1.93 -11.92 -0.60
N THR A 349 2.70 -11.72 -1.66
CA THR A 349 4.17 -11.94 -1.70
C THR A 349 5.00 -10.69 -2.01
N PRO A 350 4.66 -9.48 -1.51
CA PRO A 350 5.50 -8.33 -1.81
C PRO A 350 6.91 -8.49 -1.23
N LEU A 351 7.89 -7.99 -1.97
CA LEU A 351 9.24 -7.73 -1.49
C LEU A 351 9.22 -6.57 -0.50
N TYR A 352 8.48 -5.51 -0.79
CA TYR A 352 8.26 -4.37 0.10
C TYR A 352 6.88 -3.80 -0.19
N ASP A 353 6.07 -3.57 0.84
CA ASP A 353 4.76 -2.94 0.67
C ASP A 353 4.44 -2.07 1.88
N GLY A 354 4.09 -0.81 1.64
CA GLY A 354 3.77 0.13 2.72
C GLY A 354 2.67 -0.39 3.65
N LEU A 355 1.70 -1.12 3.10
CA LEU A 355 0.66 -1.80 3.89
C LEU A 355 0.17 -3.09 3.23
N ASN A 356 -0.38 -3.02 2.01
CA ASN A 356 -1.20 -4.06 1.36
C ASN A 356 -2.67 -4.12 1.84
N LEU A 357 -3.54 -3.35 1.18
CA LEU A 357 -4.98 -3.33 1.49
C LEU A 357 -5.70 -4.61 1.05
N THR A 358 -5.26 -5.25 -0.03
CA THR A 358 -5.82 -6.50 -0.56
C THR A 358 -5.79 -7.64 0.46
N ALA A 359 -4.76 -7.71 1.31
CA ALA A 359 -4.70 -8.65 2.43
C ALA A 359 -5.82 -8.41 3.46
N LYS A 360 -6.12 -7.15 3.78
CA LYS A 360 -7.22 -6.77 4.68
C LYS A 360 -8.60 -7.02 4.06
N GLU A 361 -8.75 -6.73 2.77
CA GLU A 361 -9.97 -7.01 2.02
C GLU A 361 -10.28 -8.51 2.03
N PHE A 362 -9.27 -9.36 1.77
CA PHE A 362 -9.41 -10.80 1.85
C PHE A 362 -9.76 -11.30 3.25
N ALA A 363 -9.03 -10.82 4.27
CA ALA A 363 -9.31 -11.14 5.67
C ALA A 363 -10.78 -10.86 6.06
N LEU A 364 -11.34 -9.78 5.55
CA LEU A 364 -12.72 -9.39 5.83
C LEU A 364 -13.74 -10.22 5.02
N CYS A 365 -13.52 -10.41 3.72
CA CYS A 365 -14.48 -11.02 2.81
C CYS A 365 -14.44 -12.56 2.75
N SER A 366 -13.31 -13.18 3.09
CA SER A 366 -13.15 -14.63 2.97
C SER A 366 -14.07 -15.39 3.94
N ARG A 367 -14.59 -16.54 3.50
CA ARG A 367 -15.40 -17.45 4.34
C ARG A 367 -14.52 -18.22 5.32
N ASP A 368 -13.52 -18.91 4.77
CA ASP A 368 -12.57 -19.78 5.48
C ASP A 368 -11.25 -19.93 4.72
N GLY A 369 -10.91 -18.99 3.84
CA GLY A 369 -9.66 -19.02 3.09
C GLY A 369 -8.46 -18.67 3.98
N ILE A 370 -7.29 -19.22 3.62
CA ILE A 370 -6.04 -18.96 4.35
C ILE A 370 -5.27 -17.82 3.70
N LEU A 371 -4.90 -16.80 4.48
CA LEU A 371 -4.01 -15.75 4.02
C LEU A 371 -2.55 -16.18 4.23
N ILE A 372 -1.81 -16.29 3.13
CA ILE A 372 -0.36 -16.50 3.11
C ILE A 372 0.27 -15.13 2.82
N LEU A 373 1.04 -14.59 3.77
CA LEU A 373 1.47 -13.19 3.75
C LEU A 373 2.97 -13.03 3.98
N SER A 374 3.64 -12.31 3.09
CA SER A 374 5.00 -11.82 3.28
C SER A 374 5.10 -10.96 4.54
N GLU A 375 6.10 -11.25 5.38
CA GLU A 375 6.42 -10.39 6.55
C GLU A 375 6.82 -8.96 6.14
N ARG A 376 7.12 -8.76 4.85
CA ARG A 376 7.53 -7.47 4.27
C ARG A 376 6.36 -6.62 3.80
N ALA A 377 5.13 -7.08 3.98
CA ALA A 377 3.93 -6.26 3.83
C ALA A 377 3.60 -5.55 5.15
N GLY A 378 3.34 -4.25 5.14
CA GLY A 378 3.00 -3.53 6.38
C GLY A 378 1.81 -4.13 7.14
N ALA A 379 0.81 -4.69 6.43
CA ALA A 379 -0.37 -5.35 7.00
C ALA A 379 -0.01 -6.59 7.83
N TRP A 380 1.18 -7.18 7.65
CA TRP A 380 1.65 -8.27 8.49
C TRP A 380 1.71 -7.87 9.97
N ASN A 381 2.02 -6.60 10.28
CA ASN A 381 2.06 -6.10 11.66
C ASN A 381 0.69 -6.17 12.36
N GLU A 382 -0.42 -6.12 11.62
CA GLU A 382 -1.78 -6.26 12.16
C GLU A 382 -2.34 -7.68 12.02
N LEU A 383 -1.83 -8.47 11.05
CA LEU A 383 -2.43 -9.74 10.64
C LEU A 383 -1.60 -10.98 11.00
N SER A 384 -0.38 -10.82 11.52
CA SER A 384 0.59 -11.90 11.75
C SER A 384 0.05 -13.11 12.52
N GLU A 385 -0.83 -12.90 13.50
CA GLU A 385 -1.41 -13.97 14.32
C GLU A 385 -2.32 -14.93 13.53
N GLY A 386 -2.99 -14.44 12.49
CA GLY A 386 -3.94 -15.23 11.70
C GLY A 386 -3.36 -15.82 10.41
N VAL A 387 -2.23 -15.29 9.91
CA VAL A 387 -1.66 -15.68 8.61
C VAL A 387 -0.73 -16.89 8.69
N LEU A 388 -0.47 -17.47 7.52
CA LEU A 388 0.74 -18.24 7.26
C LEU A 388 1.82 -17.27 6.77
N THR A 389 2.87 -17.08 7.58
CA THR A 389 3.90 -16.07 7.29
C THR A 389 4.92 -16.59 6.28
N LEU A 390 5.22 -15.78 5.27
CA LEU A 390 6.35 -15.95 4.37
C LEU A 390 7.52 -15.07 4.85
N ALA A 391 8.47 -15.69 5.54
CA ALA A 391 9.69 -15.01 6.01
C ALA A 391 10.68 -14.70 4.86
N ASN A 392 10.55 -15.39 3.73
CA ASN A 392 11.30 -15.13 2.51
C ASN A 392 10.47 -15.58 1.30
N LEU A 393 10.89 -15.14 0.11
CA LEU A 393 10.21 -15.45 -1.15
C LEU A 393 10.94 -16.51 -1.99
N ARG A 394 11.68 -17.43 -1.35
CA ARG A 394 12.27 -18.56 -2.07
C ARG A 394 11.16 -19.48 -2.57
N PRO A 395 11.31 -20.09 -3.76
CA PRO A 395 10.29 -20.96 -4.34
C PRO A 395 9.84 -22.09 -3.41
N GLU A 396 10.78 -22.71 -2.68
CA GLU A 396 10.53 -23.80 -1.75
C GLU A 396 9.62 -23.33 -0.61
N THR A 397 9.94 -22.18 -0.01
CA THR A 397 9.17 -21.62 1.11
C THR A 397 7.76 -21.22 0.68
N ILE A 398 7.59 -20.65 -0.52
CA ILE A 398 6.26 -20.34 -1.07
C ILE A 398 5.45 -21.63 -1.28
N SER A 399 6.06 -22.64 -1.91
CA SER A 399 5.44 -23.94 -2.12
C SER A 399 5.03 -24.63 -0.81
N GLU A 400 5.90 -24.64 0.20
CA GLU A 400 5.64 -25.21 1.52
C GLU A 400 4.44 -24.54 2.21
N GLN A 401 4.35 -23.21 2.16
CA GLN A 401 3.21 -22.49 2.74
C GLN A 401 1.92 -22.73 1.96
N ILE A 402 1.98 -22.90 0.64
CA ILE A 402 0.82 -23.32 -0.17
C ILE A 402 0.35 -24.70 0.28
N CYS A 403 1.25 -25.69 0.38
CA CYS A 403 0.90 -27.03 0.85
C CYS A 403 0.29 -27.00 2.26
N SER A 404 0.88 -26.21 3.15
CA SER A 404 0.39 -26.04 4.52
C SER A 404 -1.02 -25.46 4.55
N ALA A 405 -1.29 -24.42 3.75
CA ALA A 405 -2.62 -23.81 3.64
C ALA A 405 -3.68 -24.82 3.17
N LEU A 406 -3.36 -25.63 2.17
CA LEU A 406 -4.28 -26.63 1.60
C LEU A 406 -4.52 -27.82 2.53
N ALA A 407 -3.59 -28.11 3.46
CA ALA A 407 -3.70 -29.23 4.40
C ALA A 407 -4.46 -28.88 5.69
N LEU A 408 -4.71 -27.60 5.97
CA LEU A 408 -5.39 -27.17 7.20
C LEU A 408 -6.83 -27.68 7.27
N SER A 409 -7.22 -28.14 8.46
CA SER A 409 -8.61 -28.54 8.74
C SER A 409 -9.56 -27.34 8.66
N LYS A 410 -10.83 -27.59 8.37
CA LYS A 410 -11.87 -26.55 8.34
C LYS A 410 -11.93 -25.72 9.63
N GLN A 411 -11.71 -26.36 10.77
CA GLN A 411 -11.68 -25.69 12.08
C GLN A 411 -10.52 -24.72 12.18
N ALA A 412 -9.29 -25.17 11.88
CA ALA A 412 -8.10 -24.31 11.92
C ALA A 412 -8.17 -23.16 10.90
N ARG A 413 -8.78 -23.40 9.74
CA ARG A 413 -9.05 -22.37 8.73
C ARG A 413 -10.01 -21.30 9.26
N LYS A 414 -11.08 -21.71 9.94
CA LYS A 414 -12.06 -20.79 10.51
C LYS A 414 -11.48 -19.96 11.66
N GLU A 415 -10.73 -20.58 12.57
CA GLU A 415 -10.06 -19.87 13.67
C GLU A 415 -9.15 -18.76 13.14
N ARG A 416 -8.32 -19.07 12.13
CA ARG A 416 -7.42 -18.10 11.50
C ARG A 416 -8.16 -16.94 10.87
N ILE A 417 -9.18 -17.20 10.05
CA ILE A 417 -9.90 -16.10 9.38
C ILE A 417 -10.69 -15.25 10.37
N ASP A 418 -11.18 -15.83 11.47
CA ASP A 418 -11.92 -15.09 12.50
C ASP A 418 -10.97 -14.13 13.26
N ILE A 419 -9.73 -14.55 13.58
CA ILE A 419 -8.67 -13.67 14.12
C ILE A 419 -8.37 -12.51 13.16
N LEU A 420 -8.18 -12.81 11.87
CA LEU A 420 -7.88 -11.79 10.86
C LEU A 420 -9.03 -10.78 10.73
N ARG A 421 -10.27 -11.26 10.73
CA ARG A 421 -11.46 -10.41 10.61
C ARG A 421 -11.62 -9.50 11.83
N GLU A 422 -11.38 -10.02 13.04
CA GLU A 422 -11.39 -9.21 14.27
C GLU A 422 -10.36 -8.09 14.22
N SER A 423 -9.12 -8.40 13.81
CA SER A 423 -8.07 -7.39 13.63
C SER A 423 -8.48 -6.28 12.66
N VAL A 424 -9.00 -6.64 11.48
CA VAL A 424 -9.46 -5.65 10.47
C VAL A 424 -10.63 -4.81 10.98
N LEU A 425 -11.58 -5.40 11.71
CA LEU A 425 -12.73 -4.68 12.27
C LEU A 425 -12.36 -3.76 13.43
N SER A 426 -11.26 -4.04 14.14
CA SER A 426 -10.74 -3.18 15.21
C SER A 426 -10.04 -1.89 14.70
N ASN A 427 -9.65 -1.88 13.42
CA ASN A 427 -9.01 -0.74 12.76
C ASN A 427 -9.65 -0.44 11.40
N THR A 428 -10.89 0.07 11.43
CA THR A 428 -11.61 0.48 10.22
C THR A 428 -11.06 1.77 9.63
N LEU A 429 -11.45 2.08 8.39
CA LEU A 429 -11.14 3.36 7.74
C LEU A 429 -11.58 4.57 8.59
N SER A 430 -12.74 4.46 9.24
CA SER A 430 -13.26 5.50 10.14
C SER A 430 -12.37 5.67 11.37
N ASN A 431 -11.89 4.58 11.98
CA ASN A 431 -10.96 4.66 13.11
C ASN A 431 -9.63 5.31 12.71
N TRP A 432 -9.07 4.93 11.55
CA TRP A 432 -7.87 5.57 11.02
C TRP A 432 -8.07 7.07 10.80
N TRP A 433 -9.21 7.45 10.22
CA TRP A 433 -9.55 8.85 10.02
C TRP A 433 -9.66 9.60 11.34
N GLN A 434 -10.35 9.05 12.34
CA GLN A 434 -10.48 9.69 13.65
C GLN A 434 -9.12 9.89 14.36
N ARG A 435 -8.25 8.86 14.32
CA ARG A 435 -6.91 8.90 14.94
C ARG A 435 -5.96 9.87 14.22
N PHE A 436 -5.98 9.89 12.88
CA PHE A 436 -5.04 10.68 12.10
C PHE A 436 -5.65 11.97 11.53
N GLY A 437 -6.63 11.88 10.64
CA GLY A 437 -7.07 13.00 9.80
C GLY A 437 -8.17 13.89 10.38
N GLY A 438 -9.07 13.36 11.22
CA GLY A 438 -10.32 14.01 11.64
C GLY A 438 -10.37 14.50 13.08
N GLY A 439 -9.46 14.06 13.95
CA GLY A 439 -9.42 14.49 15.36
C GLY A 439 -8.88 15.91 15.50
N ILE A 440 -9.76 16.91 15.53
CA ILE A 440 -9.41 18.24 16.07
C ILE A 440 -9.41 18.13 17.60
N LYS A 441 -8.20 18.20 18.19
CA LYS A 441 -7.88 18.41 19.61
C LYS A 441 -8.39 17.37 20.62
N THR A 442 -7.51 16.43 20.95
CA THR A 442 -7.04 16.22 22.33
C THR A 442 -5.60 15.70 22.28
N PRO A 443 -4.68 16.17 23.15
CA PRO A 443 -3.38 15.52 23.31
C PRO A 443 -3.63 14.16 23.96
N GLU A 444 -3.87 13.14 23.15
CA GLU A 444 -3.89 11.78 23.66
C GLU A 444 -2.46 11.36 23.99
N LYS A 445 -2.28 10.81 25.20
CA LYS A 445 -1.05 10.15 25.59
C LYS A 445 -0.71 9.10 24.55
N VAL A 446 0.53 9.13 24.07
CA VAL A 446 1.14 8.00 23.37
C VAL A 446 0.94 6.78 24.26
N VAL A 447 0.02 5.90 23.89
CA VAL A 447 -0.11 4.59 24.51
C VAL A 447 0.95 3.74 23.81
N PRO A 448 2.01 3.28 24.51
CA PRO A 448 2.92 2.33 23.93
C PRO A 448 2.08 1.09 23.59
N LEU A 449 2.03 0.70 22.33
CA LEU A 449 1.67 -0.67 22.01
C LEU A 449 2.74 -1.52 22.69
N SER A 450 2.35 -2.26 23.72
CA SER A 450 3.24 -3.15 24.43
C SER A 450 3.75 -4.18 23.44
N GLY A 451 4.98 -3.98 22.96
CA GLY A 451 5.71 -4.99 22.24
C GLY A 451 5.80 -6.23 23.10
N ARG A 452 4.97 -7.24 22.83
CA ARG A 452 5.31 -8.61 23.16
C ARG A 452 6.45 -9.00 22.22
N ILE A 453 7.65 -8.60 22.60
CA ILE A 453 8.87 -9.25 22.13
C ILE A 453 8.69 -10.72 22.50
N HIS A 454 8.46 -11.57 21.52
CA HIS A 454 8.57 -13.02 21.69
C HIS A 454 10.04 -13.34 21.96
N HIS A 455 10.44 -13.22 23.24
CA HIS A 455 11.61 -13.89 23.76
C HIS A 455 11.31 -15.39 23.69
N THR A 456 11.87 -16.07 22.70
CA THR A 456 12.05 -17.52 22.72
C THR A 456 13.10 -17.84 23.77
N THR A 457 12.67 -17.94 25.03
CA THR A 457 13.48 -18.49 26.11
C THR A 457 13.64 -19.99 25.91
N ARG A 458 14.77 -20.42 25.35
CA ARG A 458 15.35 -21.74 25.60
C ARG A 458 16.42 -21.62 26.69
N ARG A 459 15.98 -21.72 27.94
CA ARG A 459 16.69 -22.22 29.13
C ARG A 459 15.64 -23.13 29.78
N ASP A 460 15.82 -24.44 29.86
CA ASP A 460 16.74 -25.11 30.77
C ASP A 460 17.15 -26.50 30.27
N VAL A 461 18.43 -26.84 30.40
CA VAL A 461 18.85 -28.11 31.03
C VAL A 461 20.12 -27.81 31.82
N TRP A 462 19.97 -27.77 33.14
CA TRP A 462 21.03 -27.69 34.14
C TRP A 462 21.62 -29.10 34.40
N MET A 463 22.94 -29.12 34.64
CA MET A 463 23.70 -30.05 35.50
C MET A 463 23.95 -31.50 35.06
N ALA A 464 25.23 -31.86 34.84
CA ALA A 464 26.04 -32.52 35.86
C ALA A 464 27.47 -32.85 35.36
N LYS A 465 28.45 -32.50 36.20
CA LYS A 465 29.91 -32.77 36.18
C LYS A 465 30.81 -31.92 35.30
#